data_AF-A0A928KFV6-F1
#
_entry.id   AF-A0A928KFV6-F1
#
_cell.length_a   1.000
_cell.length_b   1.000
_cell.length_c   1.000
_cell.angle_alpha   90.00
_cell.angle_beta   90.00
_cell.angle_gamma   90.00
#
_symmetry.space_group_name_H-M   'P 1'
#
loop_
_entity.id
_entity.type
_entity.pdbx_description
1 polymer ?
#
loop_
_entity_poly.entity_id
_entity_poly.type
_entity_poly.pdbx_seq_one_letter_code
_entity_poly.pdbx_strand_id
1 'polypeptide(L)'
;MDNRYYENVIKEMQPFLDENGIKSIGNDIFANESKQFSVAYNENRQMYILSVADIDEDGAVSEFKEINAWLFDDSQNAKDAEAVGIDFVNTMRKELGIKIKRAVNNDIELPSASKTGAMTVTGFAKKMLDVFPNLKDEYKEHISVYGNFLYINFFGEHLVPLMNNLFVTGTKKQIKKLYDVFEVAYVKGDKDTVNIMIALLCAASYNDEKATAAVKEMLSVDAHFTASYINFIPVFQKNKKIFSALIK
;
A
#
# COMPACT_ATOMS: atom_id res chain seq x y z
N MET A 1 -22.03 6.61 -7.64
CA MET A 1 -22.35 5.50 -6.71
C MET A 1 -21.01 4.93 -6.24
N ASP A 2 -20.65 4.89 -4.97
CA ASP A 2 -21.33 5.27 -3.74
C ASP A 2 -20.22 5.74 -2.78
N ASN A 3 -20.18 7.04 -2.47
CA ASN A 3 -19.28 7.61 -1.47
C ASN A 3 -19.80 7.29 -0.04
N ARG A 4 -20.41 6.10 0.13
CA ARG A 4 -21.19 5.67 1.30
C ARG A 4 -20.42 5.72 2.62
N TYR A 5 -19.09 5.70 2.54
CA TYR A 5 -18.22 5.75 3.71
C TYR A 5 -17.36 7.01 3.74
N TYR A 6 -17.65 8.02 2.92
CA TYR A 6 -16.94 9.31 2.96
C TYR A 6 -16.94 9.91 4.35
N GLU A 7 -18.11 9.93 4.97
CA GLU A 7 -18.31 10.47 6.31
C GLU A 7 -17.46 9.70 7.34
N ASN A 8 -17.22 8.39 7.14
CA ASN A 8 -16.30 7.63 7.98
C ASN A 8 -14.85 8.09 7.78
N VAL A 9 -14.42 8.31 6.53
CA VAL A 9 -13.08 8.85 6.22
C VAL A 9 -12.90 10.22 6.87
N ILE A 10 -13.82 11.15 6.63
CA ILE A 10 -13.73 12.52 7.14
C ILE A 10 -13.85 12.57 8.65
N LYS A 11 -14.74 11.78 9.26
CA LYS A 11 -14.87 11.71 10.71
C LYS A 11 -13.55 11.29 11.39
N GLU A 12 -12.82 10.34 10.81
CA GLU A 12 -11.50 9.96 11.34
C GLU A 12 -10.43 11.04 11.11
N MET A 13 -10.55 11.82 10.04
CA MET A 13 -9.65 12.96 9.79
C MET A 13 -9.94 14.16 10.70
N GLN A 14 -11.19 14.35 11.12
CA GLN A 14 -11.67 15.56 11.79
C GLN A 14 -10.84 15.99 13.01
N PRO A 15 -10.46 15.11 13.96
CA PRO A 15 -9.65 15.51 15.10
C PRO A 15 -8.32 16.16 14.68
N PHE A 16 -7.67 15.60 13.67
CA PHE A 16 -6.42 16.14 13.15
C PHE A 16 -6.63 17.48 12.42
N LEU A 17 -7.70 17.59 11.64
CA LEU A 17 -8.05 18.84 10.95
C LEU A 17 -8.27 19.97 11.95
N ASP A 18 -9.05 19.72 12.99
CA ASP A 18 -9.36 20.68 14.06
C ASP A 18 -8.09 21.10 14.83
N GLU A 19 -7.27 20.13 15.24
CA GLU A 19 -6.01 20.36 15.96
C GLU A 19 -5.01 21.24 15.18
N ASN A 20 -5.05 21.19 13.85
CA ASN A 20 -4.10 21.88 12.98
C ASN A 20 -4.72 23.09 12.25
N GLY A 21 -5.91 23.53 12.66
CA GLY A 21 -6.59 24.70 12.11
C GLY A 21 -6.97 24.54 10.63
N ILE A 22 -7.08 23.31 10.13
CA ILE A 22 -7.46 23.00 8.76
C ILE A 22 -8.99 22.93 8.71
N LYS A 23 -9.64 23.84 7.98
CA LYS A 23 -11.10 23.96 7.94
C LYS A 23 -11.65 23.55 6.59
N SER A 24 -12.83 22.93 6.59
CA SER A 24 -13.55 22.71 5.33
C SER A 24 -13.91 24.05 4.70
N ILE A 25 -13.62 24.18 3.40
CA ILE A 25 -13.99 25.36 2.59
C ILE A 25 -15.03 25.00 1.50
N GLY A 26 -15.62 23.80 1.60
CA GLY A 26 -16.61 23.26 0.67
C GLY A 26 -16.01 22.34 -0.41
N ASN A 27 -16.87 21.62 -1.13
CA ASN A 27 -16.51 20.68 -2.20
C ASN A 27 -15.43 19.66 -1.81
N ASP A 28 -15.50 19.09 -0.61
CA ASP A 28 -14.54 18.09 -0.11
C ASP A 28 -13.08 18.62 0.01
N ILE A 29 -12.92 19.95 0.09
CA ILE A 29 -11.65 20.66 0.27
C ILE A 29 -11.51 21.20 1.69
N PHE A 30 -10.32 21.05 2.25
CA PHE A 30 -9.92 21.49 3.59
C PHE A 30 -8.67 22.35 3.49
N ALA A 31 -8.61 23.50 4.15
CA ALA A 31 -7.51 24.45 3.99
C ALA A 31 -7.02 25.05 5.31
N ASN A 32 -5.73 25.35 5.37
CA ASN A 32 -5.13 26.28 6.34
C ASN A 32 -4.46 27.44 5.58
N GLU A 33 -3.58 28.21 6.23
CA GLU A 33 -2.90 29.37 5.63
C GLU A 33 -1.90 29.01 4.52
N SER A 34 -1.43 27.76 4.46
CA SER A 34 -0.31 27.35 3.59
C SER A 34 -0.64 26.24 2.60
N LYS A 35 -1.70 25.46 2.87
CA LYS A 35 -2.03 24.24 2.12
C LYS A 35 -3.53 24.08 1.97
N GLN A 36 -3.94 23.52 0.83
CA GLN A 36 -5.27 22.94 0.63
C GLN A 36 -5.17 21.44 0.41
N PHE A 37 -6.07 20.70 1.03
CA PHE A 37 -6.21 19.25 0.90
C PHE A 37 -7.57 18.92 0.30
N SER A 38 -7.61 17.93 -0.57
CA SER A 38 -8.85 17.43 -1.17
C SER A 38 -8.93 15.92 -0.94
N VAL A 39 -10.11 15.46 -0.51
CA VAL A 39 -10.43 14.04 -0.34
C VAL A 39 -11.53 13.68 -1.32
N ALA A 40 -11.25 12.80 -2.28
CA ALA A 40 -12.24 12.41 -3.29
C ALA A 40 -12.25 10.90 -3.51
N TYR A 41 -13.43 10.33 -3.75
CA TYR A 41 -13.55 8.96 -4.24
C TYR A 41 -13.56 8.93 -5.76
N ASN A 42 -12.59 8.25 -6.36
CA ASN A 42 -12.50 8.04 -7.80
C ASN A 42 -13.16 6.71 -8.17
N GLU A 43 -14.39 6.77 -8.68
CA GLU A 43 -15.18 5.56 -9.02
C GLU A 43 -14.46 4.66 -10.05
N ASN A 44 -13.86 5.25 -11.08
CA ASN A 44 -13.13 4.50 -12.10
C ASN A 44 -11.94 3.73 -11.50
N ARG A 45 -11.24 4.37 -10.56
CA ARG A 45 -10.12 3.77 -9.83
C ARG A 45 -10.54 3.00 -8.58
N GLN A 46 -11.82 2.98 -8.19
CA GLN A 46 -12.28 2.49 -6.88
C GLN A 46 -11.29 2.83 -5.77
N MET A 47 -10.98 4.13 -5.64
CA MET A 47 -9.94 4.61 -4.73
C MET A 47 -10.38 5.88 -4.05
N TYR A 48 -10.12 5.99 -2.75
CA TYR A 48 -10.02 7.30 -2.13
C TYR A 48 -8.69 7.93 -2.52
N ILE A 49 -8.71 9.22 -2.83
CA ILE A 49 -7.55 10.00 -3.24
C ILE A 49 -7.44 11.19 -2.30
N LEU A 50 -6.26 11.35 -1.70
CA LEU A 50 -5.84 12.56 -1.01
C LEU A 50 -4.94 13.35 -1.94
N SER A 51 -5.32 14.60 -2.19
CA SER A 51 -4.51 15.55 -2.96
C SER A 51 -4.16 16.77 -2.13
N VAL A 52 -3.05 17.42 -2.45
CA VAL A 52 -2.62 18.68 -1.82
C VAL A 52 -2.29 19.74 -2.86
N ALA A 53 -2.54 21.00 -2.52
CA ALA A 53 -2.06 22.17 -3.23
C ALA A 53 -1.40 23.15 -2.23
N ASP A 54 -0.40 23.88 -2.69
CA ASP A 54 0.25 24.96 -1.96
C ASP A 54 -0.56 26.25 -2.07
N ILE A 55 -0.55 27.05 -1.01
CA ILE A 55 -1.07 28.42 -0.99
C ILE A 55 0.13 29.35 -0.84
N ASP A 56 0.29 30.29 -1.76
CA ASP A 56 1.35 31.29 -1.70
C ASP A 56 0.97 32.49 -0.80
N GLU A 57 1.90 33.45 -0.65
CA GLU A 57 1.71 34.64 0.19
C GLU A 57 0.56 35.53 -0.28
N ASP A 58 0.18 35.45 -1.56
CA ASP A 58 -0.93 36.21 -2.16
C ASP A 58 -2.26 35.45 -2.10
N GLY A 59 -2.26 34.24 -1.53
CA GLY A 59 -3.44 33.38 -1.41
C GLY A 59 -3.79 32.61 -2.69
N ALA A 60 -2.90 32.59 -3.68
CA ALA A 60 -3.10 31.80 -4.89
C ALA A 60 -2.82 30.31 -4.62
N VAL A 61 -3.70 29.45 -5.13
CA VAL A 61 -3.65 28.01 -4.91
C VAL A 61 -3.00 27.34 -6.13
N SER A 62 -2.01 26.48 -5.89
CA SER A 62 -1.37 25.69 -6.94
C SER A 62 -2.30 24.60 -7.50
N GLU A 63 -1.85 23.89 -8.53
CA GLU A 63 -2.53 22.66 -8.97
C GLU A 63 -2.50 21.59 -7.86
N PHE A 64 -3.61 20.87 -7.71
CA PHE A 64 -3.70 19.73 -6.79
C PHE A 64 -2.84 18.57 -7.29
N LYS A 65 -1.95 18.10 -6.43
CA LYS A 65 -1.15 16.90 -6.64
C LYS A 65 -1.68 15.76 -5.77
N GLU A 66 -1.89 14.59 -6.38
CA GLU A 66 -2.18 13.35 -5.65
C GLU A 66 -0.96 12.98 -4.78
N ILE A 67 -1.18 12.88 -3.47
CA ILE A 67 -0.14 12.55 -2.48
C ILE A 67 -0.40 11.21 -1.80
N ASN A 68 -1.64 10.73 -1.82
CA ASN A 68 -1.96 9.37 -1.42
C ASN A 68 -3.22 8.88 -2.14
N ALA A 69 -3.27 7.57 -2.39
CA ALA A 69 -4.42 6.90 -2.95
C ALA A 69 -4.59 5.52 -2.34
N TRP A 70 -5.83 5.17 -2.05
CA TRP A 70 -6.19 4.02 -1.26
C TRP A 70 -7.28 3.21 -1.94
N LEU A 71 -6.99 1.94 -2.28
CA LEU A 71 -7.93 1.05 -2.98
C LEU A 71 -9.12 0.71 -2.09
N PHE A 72 -10.29 1.19 -2.48
CA PHE A 72 -11.56 0.98 -1.79
C PHE A 72 -12.61 0.53 -2.81
N ASP A 73 -12.77 -0.77 -2.99
CA ASP A 73 -13.77 -1.39 -3.86
C ASP A 73 -15.03 -1.86 -3.07
N ASP A 74 -15.81 -2.75 -3.67
CA ASP A 74 -17.09 -3.19 -3.09
C ASP A 74 -16.92 -4.21 -1.95
N SER A 75 -15.73 -4.80 -1.80
CA SER A 75 -15.42 -5.75 -0.73
C SER A 75 -15.14 -5.08 0.63
N GLN A 76 -14.82 -3.78 0.62
CA GLN A 76 -14.46 -2.98 1.78
C GLN A 76 -15.70 -2.43 2.50
N ASN A 77 -15.56 -2.20 3.80
CA ASN A 77 -16.63 -1.77 4.70
C ASN A 77 -16.30 -0.47 5.45
N ALA A 78 -17.16 -0.05 6.38
CA ALA A 78 -16.98 1.17 7.17
C ALA A 78 -15.66 1.23 7.95
N LYS A 79 -15.19 0.10 8.52
CA LYS A 79 -13.91 0.06 9.24
C LYS A 79 -12.72 0.26 8.32
N ASP A 80 -12.82 -0.25 7.09
CA ASP A 80 -11.78 -0.02 6.08
C ASP A 80 -11.72 1.47 5.71
N ALA A 81 -12.86 2.17 5.72
CA ALA A 81 -12.93 3.61 5.45
C ALA A 81 -12.33 4.44 6.59
N GLU A 82 -12.56 4.03 7.84
CA GLU A 82 -11.88 4.61 8.99
C GLU A 82 -10.35 4.50 8.84
N ALA A 83 -9.86 3.33 8.40
CA ALA A 83 -8.45 3.12 8.12
C ALA A 83 -7.89 4.02 7.00
N VAL A 84 -8.70 4.35 5.97
CA VAL A 84 -8.35 5.37 4.97
C VAL A 84 -8.15 6.74 5.61
N GLY A 85 -9.09 7.17 6.46
CA GLY A 85 -9.00 8.46 7.15
C GLY A 85 -7.72 8.56 7.98
N ILE A 86 -7.36 7.49 8.69
CA ILE A 86 -6.12 7.44 9.45
C ILE A 86 -4.88 7.53 8.53
N ASP A 87 -4.88 6.88 7.37
CA ASP A 87 -3.81 6.98 6.37
C ASP A 87 -3.62 8.38 5.80
N PHE A 88 -4.75 9.02 5.52
CA PHE A 88 -4.74 10.38 5.01
C PHE A 88 -4.21 11.33 6.07
N VAL A 89 -4.59 11.18 7.34
CA VAL A 89 -4.00 11.94 8.45
C VAL A 89 -2.48 11.75 8.52
N ASN A 90 -1.96 10.54 8.38
CA ASN A 90 -0.50 10.33 8.44
C ASN A 90 0.23 10.94 7.25
N THR A 91 -0.38 10.88 6.07
CA THR A 91 0.15 11.55 4.88
C THR A 91 0.14 13.06 5.09
N MET A 92 -0.95 13.63 5.59
CA MET A 92 -1.07 15.05 5.90
C MET A 92 -0.04 15.48 6.96
N ARG A 93 0.21 14.67 8.00
CA ARG A 93 1.28 14.94 8.99
C ARG A 93 2.64 15.06 8.31
N LYS A 94 2.96 14.13 7.41
CA LYS A 94 4.23 14.15 6.66
C LYS A 94 4.34 15.39 5.78
N GLU A 95 3.28 15.72 5.04
CA GLU A 95 3.22 16.90 4.17
C GLU A 95 3.32 18.23 4.95
N LEU A 96 2.79 18.26 6.17
CA LEU A 96 2.88 19.41 7.07
C LEU A 96 4.17 19.41 7.92
N GLY A 97 5.07 18.45 7.74
CA GLY A 97 6.31 18.34 8.52
C GLY A 97 6.11 18.00 10.00
N ILE A 98 4.92 17.53 10.37
CA ILE A 98 4.56 17.17 11.75
C ILE A 98 5.17 15.81 12.09
N LYS A 99 6.13 15.80 13.01
CA LYS A 99 6.77 14.57 13.49
C LYS A 99 5.78 13.76 14.33
N ILE A 100 5.48 12.54 13.89
CA ILE A 100 4.68 11.58 14.64
C ILE A 100 5.48 11.14 15.88
N LYS A 101 4.96 11.39 17.09
CA LYS A 101 5.45 10.74 18.31
C LYS A 101 4.83 9.35 18.37
N ARG A 102 5.55 8.33 17.88
CA ARG A 102 5.07 6.95 17.85
C ARG A 102 5.26 6.26 19.20
N ALA A 103 4.19 5.70 19.73
CA ALA A 103 4.25 4.62 20.73
C ALA A 103 3.85 3.34 19.99
N VAL A 104 4.83 2.49 19.65
CA VAL A 104 4.56 1.19 19.06
C VAL A 104 3.83 0.35 20.10
N ASN A 105 2.59 -0.05 19.81
CA ASN A 105 1.91 -1.01 20.66
C ASN A 105 2.50 -2.41 20.44
N ASN A 106 3.31 -2.87 21.39
CA ASN A 106 4.00 -4.16 21.30
C ASN A 106 3.06 -5.37 21.37
N ASP A 107 1.82 -5.17 21.83
CA ASP A 107 0.81 -6.24 22.01
C ASP A 107 0.12 -6.66 20.71
N ILE A 108 0.44 -6.00 19.58
CA ILE A 108 -0.10 -6.37 18.27
C ILE A 108 0.45 -7.74 17.83
N GLU A 109 -0.47 -8.68 17.56
CA GLU A 109 -0.14 -10.00 17.05
C GLU A 109 0.41 -9.93 15.62
N LEU A 110 1.45 -10.71 15.35
CA LEU A 110 1.99 -10.89 14.00
C LEU A 110 1.02 -11.72 13.13
N PRO A 111 1.06 -11.57 11.80
CA PRO A 111 0.15 -12.29 10.93
C PRO A 111 0.36 -13.80 11.06
N SER A 112 -0.75 -14.55 11.02
CA SER A 112 -0.76 -16.00 11.19
C SER A 112 -1.20 -16.72 9.91
N ALA A 113 -0.82 -17.98 9.78
CA ALA A 113 -1.22 -18.81 8.65
C ALA A 113 -2.67 -19.30 8.80
N SER A 114 -3.35 -19.51 7.68
CA SER A 114 -4.68 -20.11 7.67
C SER A 114 -4.67 -21.54 8.24
N LYS A 115 -5.75 -21.90 8.93
CA LYS A 115 -6.01 -23.27 9.40
C LYS A 115 -6.55 -24.19 8.29
N THR A 116 -6.97 -23.64 7.15
CA THR A 116 -7.64 -24.37 6.05
C THR A 116 -6.68 -24.95 5.01
N GLY A 117 -5.37 -24.78 5.19
CA GLY A 117 -4.33 -25.37 4.33
C GLY A 117 -3.95 -24.53 3.09
N ALA A 118 -4.86 -23.70 2.57
CA ALA A 118 -4.53 -22.71 1.54
C ALA A 118 -3.73 -21.53 2.13
N MET A 119 -2.77 -20.99 1.36
CA MET A 119 -2.04 -19.79 1.74
C MET A 119 -2.91 -18.56 1.47
N THR A 120 -3.31 -17.88 2.53
CA THR A 120 -4.00 -16.58 2.49
C THR A 120 -2.99 -15.44 2.42
N VAL A 121 -3.46 -14.23 2.13
CA VAL A 121 -2.62 -13.02 2.09
C VAL A 121 -1.92 -12.79 3.44
N THR A 122 -2.60 -13.06 4.55
CA THR A 122 -2.01 -13.02 5.90
C THR A 122 -0.93 -14.09 6.11
N GLY A 123 -1.17 -15.31 5.62
CA GLY A 123 -0.17 -16.38 5.64
C GLY A 123 1.05 -16.06 4.79
N PHE A 124 0.85 -15.43 3.63
CA PHE A 124 1.92 -14.92 2.77
C PHE A 124 2.70 -13.79 3.46
N ALA A 125 2.02 -12.81 4.06
CA ALA A 125 2.64 -11.74 4.82
C ALA A 125 3.55 -12.29 5.93
N LYS A 126 3.07 -13.27 6.70
CA LYS A 126 3.90 -13.95 7.71
C LYS A 126 5.20 -14.49 7.12
N LYS A 127 5.13 -15.18 5.97
CA LYS A 127 6.31 -15.73 5.31
C LYS A 127 7.25 -14.62 4.81
N MET A 128 6.73 -13.50 4.34
CA MET A 128 7.54 -12.33 3.99
C MET A 128 8.24 -11.73 5.21
N LEU A 129 7.57 -11.64 6.37
CA LEU A 129 8.22 -11.23 7.63
C LEU A 129 9.30 -12.22 8.12
N ASP A 130 9.18 -13.50 7.78
CA ASP A 130 10.22 -14.50 8.07
C ASP A 130 11.43 -14.36 7.10
N VAL A 131 11.22 -13.82 5.90
CA VAL A 131 12.27 -13.48 4.92
C VAL A 131 12.95 -12.16 5.26
N PHE A 132 12.17 -11.15 5.65
CA PHE A 132 12.57 -9.79 5.98
C PHE A 132 12.16 -9.47 7.43
N PRO A 133 12.93 -9.92 8.45
CA PRO A 133 12.53 -9.77 9.86
C PRO A 133 12.41 -8.34 10.33
N ASN A 134 13.09 -7.39 9.66
CA ASN A 134 12.95 -5.96 9.94
C ASN A 134 11.47 -5.55 9.87
N LEU A 135 10.74 -5.98 8.84
CA LEU A 135 9.32 -5.66 8.59
C LEU A 135 8.34 -6.00 9.72
N LYS A 136 8.75 -6.73 10.76
CA LYS A 136 7.88 -7.07 11.88
C LYS A 136 7.48 -5.83 12.68
N ASP A 137 8.40 -4.88 12.85
CA ASP A 137 8.12 -3.65 13.59
C ASP A 137 7.24 -2.72 12.74
N GLU A 138 7.51 -2.63 11.44
CA GLU A 138 6.70 -1.91 10.47
C GLU A 138 5.29 -2.50 10.39
N TYR A 139 5.14 -3.83 10.45
CA TYR A 139 3.82 -4.48 10.49
C TYR A 139 3.05 -4.06 11.73
N LYS A 140 3.67 -4.11 12.91
CA LYS A 140 3.00 -3.69 14.15
C LYS A 140 2.62 -2.22 14.12
N GLU A 141 3.51 -1.37 13.64
CA GLU A 141 3.22 0.05 13.44
C GLU A 141 2.04 0.24 12.48
N HIS A 142 2.03 -0.47 11.35
CA HIS A 142 0.93 -0.45 10.39
C HIS A 142 -0.40 -0.76 11.07
N ILE A 143 -0.50 -1.87 11.82
CA ILE A 143 -1.75 -2.20 12.53
C ILE A 143 -2.07 -1.18 13.62
N SER A 144 -1.07 -0.68 14.36
CA SER A 144 -1.27 0.32 15.42
C SER A 144 -1.84 1.61 14.86
N VAL A 145 -1.44 1.95 13.64
CA VAL A 145 -1.88 3.12 12.92
C VAL A 145 -3.25 2.88 12.31
N TYR A 146 -3.40 1.86 11.46
CA TYR A 146 -4.59 1.70 10.63
C TYR A 146 -5.72 0.88 11.27
N GLY A 147 -5.46 0.25 12.42
CA GLY A 147 -6.40 -0.67 13.08
C GLY A 147 -6.63 -2.00 12.34
N ASN A 148 -6.16 -2.15 11.10
CA ASN A 148 -6.29 -3.35 10.28
C ASN A 148 -5.09 -3.56 9.35
N PHE A 149 -4.90 -4.78 8.85
CA PHE A 149 -3.83 -5.13 7.93
C PHE A 149 -4.17 -4.77 6.48
N LEU A 150 -3.81 -3.55 6.09
CA LEU A 150 -3.98 -3.05 4.72
C LEU A 150 -2.83 -3.51 3.83
N TYR A 151 -2.91 -4.78 3.43
CA TYR A 151 -1.79 -5.51 2.87
C TYR A 151 -1.17 -4.88 1.61
N ILE A 152 -1.96 -4.32 0.69
CA ILE A 152 -1.42 -3.71 -0.55
C ILE A 152 -0.57 -2.49 -0.21
N ASN A 153 -1.06 -1.61 0.65
CA ASN A 153 -0.33 -0.42 1.09
C ASN A 153 0.95 -0.81 1.84
N PHE A 154 0.83 -1.71 2.82
CA PHE A 154 1.97 -2.21 3.57
C PHE A 154 3.05 -2.79 2.66
N PHE A 155 2.64 -3.61 1.69
CA PHE A 155 3.59 -4.21 0.76
C PHE A 155 4.20 -3.18 -0.19
N GLY A 156 3.42 -2.25 -0.73
CA GLY A 156 3.93 -1.19 -1.60
C GLY A 156 4.96 -0.30 -0.90
N GLU A 157 4.68 0.11 0.34
CA GLU A 157 5.55 1.03 1.09
C GLU A 157 6.81 0.35 1.63
N HIS A 158 6.69 -0.87 2.16
CA HIS A 158 7.79 -1.49 2.90
C HIS A 158 8.41 -2.70 2.21
N LEU A 159 7.62 -3.52 1.51
CA LEU A 159 8.10 -4.79 0.95
C LEU A 159 8.68 -4.64 -0.45
N VAL A 160 8.02 -3.88 -1.34
CA VAL A 160 8.46 -3.67 -2.73
C VAL A 160 9.89 -3.13 -2.81
N PRO A 161 10.30 -2.10 -2.03
CA PRO A 161 11.68 -1.60 -2.06
C PRO A 161 12.71 -2.65 -1.61
N LEU A 162 12.38 -3.45 -0.58
CA LEU A 162 13.26 -4.51 -0.09
C LEU A 162 13.41 -5.64 -1.10
N MET A 163 12.32 -6.01 -1.78
CA MET A 163 12.35 -6.99 -2.86
C MET A 163 13.19 -6.51 -4.04
N ASN A 164 12.99 -5.26 -4.49
CA ASN A 164 13.80 -4.68 -5.56
C ASN A 164 15.30 -4.72 -5.20
N ASN A 165 15.67 -4.20 -4.02
CA ASN A 165 17.05 -4.21 -3.57
C ASN A 165 17.62 -5.63 -3.49
N LEU A 166 16.82 -6.62 -3.03
CA LEU A 166 17.24 -8.01 -3.00
C LEU A 166 17.46 -8.58 -4.41
N PHE A 167 16.65 -8.23 -5.40
CA PHE A 167 16.86 -8.69 -6.78
C PHE A 167 18.10 -8.04 -7.42
N VAL A 168 18.41 -6.80 -7.08
CA VAL A 168 19.55 -6.05 -7.66
C VAL A 168 20.88 -6.43 -7.01
N THR A 169 20.89 -6.62 -5.69
CA THR A 169 22.14 -6.76 -4.89
C THR A 169 22.25 -8.08 -4.12
N GLY A 170 21.15 -8.83 -4.03
CA GLY A 170 21.08 -10.04 -3.23
C GLY A 170 21.87 -11.20 -3.80
N THR A 171 22.28 -12.10 -2.91
CA THR A 171 22.92 -13.36 -3.29
C THR A 171 21.88 -14.36 -3.83
N LYS A 172 22.33 -15.32 -4.65
CA LYS A 172 21.48 -16.43 -5.13
C LYS A 172 20.75 -17.16 -4.00
N LYS A 173 21.39 -17.32 -2.84
CA LYS A 173 20.79 -17.95 -1.66
C LYS A 173 19.61 -17.14 -1.11
N GLN A 174 19.74 -15.82 -1.04
CA GLN A 174 18.67 -14.96 -0.55
C GLN A 174 17.52 -14.87 -1.56
N ILE A 175 17.83 -14.77 -2.86
CA ILE A 175 16.82 -14.82 -3.93
C ILE A 175 16.08 -16.17 -3.91
N LYS A 176 16.79 -17.29 -3.71
CA LYS A 176 16.15 -18.62 -3.58
C LYS A 176 15.22 -18.70 -2.37
N LYS A 177 15.61 -18.13 -1.22
CA LYS A 177 14.73 -18.07 -0.03
C LYS A 177 13.44 -17.30 -0.33
N LEU A 178 13.53 -16.22 -1.12
CA LEU A 178 12.35 -15.49 -1.57
C LEU A 178 11.51 -16.36 -2.52
N TYR A 179 12.14 -16.96 -3.53
CA TYR A 179 11.48 -17.87 -4.48
C TYR A 179 10.68 -18.98 -3.77
N ASP A 180 11.24 -19.62 -2.75
CA ASP A 180 10.56 -20.70 -2.01
C ASP A 180 9.22 -20.24 -1.41
N VAL A 181 9.12 -18.97 -0.99
CA VAL A 181 7.86 -18.38 -0.52
C VAL A 181 6.90 -18.14 -1.69
N PHE A 182 7.40 -17.56 -2.78
CA PHE A 182 6.63 -17.27 -3.99
C PHE A 182 6.08 -18.53 -4.67
N GLU A 183 6.86 -19.61 -4.73
CA GLU A 183 6.46 -20.91 -5.29
C GLU A 183 5.31 -21.51 -4.49
N VAL A 184 5.42 -21.52 -3.15
CA VAL A 184 4.34 -22.03 -2.29
C VAL A 184 3.09 -21.16 -2.43
N ALA A 185 3.24 -19.84 -2.50
CA ALA A 185 2.13 -18.92 -2.73
C ALA A 185 1.48 -19.13 -4.10
N TYR A 186 2.26 -19.39 -5.14
CA TYR A 186 1.73 -19.64 -6.49
C TYR A 186 0.92 -20.93 -6.57
N VAL A 187 1.40 -22.00 -5.91
CA VAL A 187 0.78 -23.33 -5.97
C VAL A 187 -0.38 -23.50 -4.98
N LYS A 188 -0.24 -22.94 -3.77
CA LYS A 188 -1.18 -23.16 -2.65
C LYS A 188 -1.93 -21.92 -2.23
N GLY A 189 -1.67 -20.78 -2.88
CA GLY A 189 -2.36 -19.53 -2.60
C GLY A 189 -3.81 -19.57 -3.03
N ASP A 190 -4.67 -18.88 -2.28
CA ASP A 190 -5.95 -18.48 -2.82
C ASP A 190 -5.78 -17.45 -3.95
N LYS A 191 -6.86 -17.14 -4.67
CA LYS A 191 -6.84 -16.23 -5.81
C LYS A 191 -6.23 -14.88 -5.46
N ASP A 192 -6.57 -14.32 -4.31
CA ASP A 192 -6.10 -12.99 -3.90
C ASP A 192 -4.61 -13.01 -3.57
N THR A 193 -4.14 -14.08 -2.91
CA THR A 193 -2.72 -14.30 -2.62
C THR A 193 -1.90 -14.46 -3.89
N VAL A 194 -2.36 -15.25 -4.86
CA VAL A 194 -1.67 -15.40 -6.15
C VAL A 194 -1.63 -14.07 -6.89
N ASN A 195 -2.75 -13.35 -6.95
CA ASN A 195 -2.82 -12.06 -7.64
C ASN A 195 -1.88 -11.01 -7.03
N ILE A 196 -1.91 -10.82 -5.71
CA ILE A 196 -1.04 -9.83 -5.06
C ILE A 196 0.42 -10.23 -5.18
N MET A 197 0.73 -11.52 -5.04
CA MET A 197 2.09 -12.04 -5.19
C MET A 197 2.67 -11.73 -6.57
N ILE A 198 1.92 -11.97 -7.66
CA ILE A 198 2.38 -11.64 -9.01
C ILE A 198 2.54 -10.12 -9.17
N ALA A 199 1.59 -9.33 -8.64
CA ALA A 199 1.66 -7.87 -8.68
C ALA A 199 2.91 -7.34 -7.95
N LEU A 200 3.32 -7.94 -6.84
CA LEU A 200 4.55 -7.58 -6.12
C LEU A 200 5.82 -7.86 -6.90
N LEU A 201 5.88 -8.98 -7.64
CA LEU A 201 7.01 -9.24 -8.55
C LEU A 201 7.08 -8.20 -9.65
N CYS A 202 5.94 -7.84 -10.25
CA CYS A 202 5.87 -6.78 -11.26
C CYS A 202 6.28 -5.41 -10.68
N ALA A 203 5.82 -5.07 -9.49
CA ALA A 203 6.17 -3.82 -8.82
C ALA A 203 7.68 -3.74 -8.49
N ALA A 204 8.23 -4.79 -7.88
CA ALA A 204 9.64 -4.82 -7.47
C ALA A 204 10.64 -4.84 -8.64
N SER A 205 10.18 -5.21 -9.85
CA SER A 205 11.00 -5.20 -11.07
C SER A 205 10.67 -4.05 -12.02
N TYR A 206 9.71 -3.19 -11.67
CA TYR A 206 9.25 -2.12 -12.53
C TYR A 206 10.36 -1.10 -12.81
N ASN A 207 10.59 -0.79 -14.09
CA ASN A 207 11.65 0.12 -14.57
C ASN A 207 13.07 -0.23 -14.08
N ASP A 208 13.33 -1.49 -13.71
CA ASP A 208 14.65 -1.97 -13.30
C ASP A 208 15.02 -3.23 -14.07
N GLU A 209 15.94 -3.09 -15.03
CA GLU A 209 16.37 -4.19 -15.90
C GLU A 209 17.10 -5.30 -15.13
N LYS A 210 17.87 -4.95 -14.09
CA LYS A 210 18.59 -5.93 -13.27
C LYS A 210 17.61 -6.73 -12.44
N ALA A 211 16.66 -6.05 -11.79
CA ALA A 211 15.61 -6.73 -11.03
C ALA A 211 14.74 -7.61 -11.94
N THR A 212 14.38 -7.12 -13.13
CA THR A 212 13.64 -7.90 -14.14
C THR A 212 14.38 -9.16 -14.57
N ALA A 213 15.69 -9.06 -14.83
CA ALA A 213 16.51 -10.22 -15.20
C ALA A 213 16.59 -11.23 -14.05
N ALA A 214 16.80 -10.76 -12.81
CA ALA A 214 16.85 -11.62 -11.63
C ALA A 214 15.53 -12.34 -11.36
N VAL A 215 14.38 -11.66 -11.51
CA VAL A 215 13.05 -12.29 -11.38
C VAL A 215 12.87 -13.37 -12.47
N LYS A 216 13.24 -13.09 -13.72
CA LYS A 216 13.15 -14.10 -14.79
C LYS A 216 14.05 -15.31 -14.55
N GLU A 217 15.30 -15.11 -14.10
CA GLU A 217 16.20 -16.22 -13.73
C GLU A 217 15.63 -17.00 -12.55
N MET A 218 15.10 -16.31 -11.54
CA MET A 218 14.49 -16.93 -10.37
C MET A 218 13.30 -17.82 -10.75
N LEU A 219 12.45 -17.35 -11.67
CA LEU A 219 11.24 -18.06 -12.08
C LEU A 219 11.48 -19.14 -13.15
N SER A 220 12.63 -19.15 -13.83
CA SER A 220 12.86 -20.00 -15.02
C SER A 220 12.77 -21.51 -14.75
N VAL A 221 12.74 -21.91 -13.48
CA VAL A 221 12.50 -23.30 -13.04
C VAL A 221 11.06 -23.76 -13.25
N ASP A 222 10.09 -22.84 -13.37
CA ASP A 222 8.69 -23.10 -13.65
C ASP A 222 8.20 -22.22 -14.82
N ALA A 223 7.93 -22.86 -15.95
CA ALA A 223 7.48 -22.18 -17.17
C ALA A 223 6.10 -21.52 -17.01
N HIS A 224 5.19 -22.10 -16.22
CA HIS A 224 3.87 -21.53 -15.98
C HIS A 224 3.98 -20.30 -15.10
N PHE A 225 4.78 -20.35 -14.03
CA PHE A 225 4.98 -19.20 -13.16
C PHE A 225 5.68 -18.06 -13.92
N THR A 226 6.72 -18.39 -14.71
CA THR A 226 7.39 -17.42 -15.58
C THR A 226 6.40 -16.76 -16.56
N ALA A 227 5.54 -17.55 -17.21
CA ALA A 227 4.54 -17.03 -18.14
C ALA A 227 3.51 -16.13 -17.43
N SER A 228 3.05 -16.52 -16.24
CA SER A 228 2.13 -15.73 -15.43
C SER A 228 2.70 -14.35 -15.11
N TYR A 229 3.97 -14.27 -14.67
CA TYR A 229 4.65 -13.00 -14.44
C TYR A 229 4.76 -12.16 -15.72
N ILE A 230 5.28 -12.73 -16.81
CA ILE A 230 5.49 -12.00 -18.08
C ILE A 230 4.16 -11.45 -18.63
N ASN A 231 3.11 -12.27 -18.63
CA ASN A 231 1.80 -11.87 -19.15
C ASN A 231 1.12 -10.84 -18.26
N PHE A 232 1.44 -10.82 -16.95
CA PHE A 232 0.85 -9.86 -16.02
C PHE A 232 1.53 -8.49 -16.05
N ILE A 233 2.79 -8.35 -16.47
CA ILE A 233 3.48 -7.04 -16.59
C ILE A 233 2.61 -5.97 -17.29
N PRO A 234 2.08 -6.20 -18.52
CA PRO A 234 1.27 -5.18 -19.19
C PRO A 234 -0.07 -4.94 -18.48
N VAL A 235 -0.61 -5.93 -17.77
CA VAL A 235 -1.85 -5.80 -16.97
C VAL A 235 -1.59 -4.92 -15.75
N PHE A 236 -0.49 -5.18 -15.03
CA PHE A 236 -0.05 -4.39 -13.89
C PHE A 236 0.11 -2.91 -14.25
N GLN A 237 0.83 -2.61 -15.34
CA GLN A 237 1.07 -1.23 -15.79
C GLN A 237 -0.21 -0.50 -16.21
N LYS A 238 -1.21 -1.22 -16.72
CA LYS A 238 -2.50 -0.62 -17.12
C LYS A 238 -3.48 -0.52 -15.95
N ASN A 239 -3.34 -1.35 -14.92
CA ASN A 239 -4.19 -1.31 -13.75
C ASN A 239 -3.78 -0.17 -12.83
N LYS A 240 -4.32 1.03 -13.10
CA LYS A 240 -4.04 2.25 -12.32
C LYS A 240 -4.19 2.06 -10.80
N LYS A 241 -5.08 1.16 -10.37
CA LYS A 241 -5.34 0.93 -8.95
C LYS A 241 -4.17 0.21 -8.28
N ILE A 242 -3.87 -1.00 -8.75
CA ILE A 242 -2.79 -1.80 -8.19
C ILE A 242 -1.44 -1.12 -8.41
N PHE A 243 -1.25 -0.49 -9.58
CA PHE A 243 -0.03 0.24 -9.90
C PHE A 243 0.24 1.37 -8.91
N SER A 244 -0.72 2.27 -8.66
CA SER A 244 -0.52 3.41 -7.73
C SER A 244 -0.39 2.96 -6.27
N ALA A 245 -0.95 1.80 -5.91
CA ALA A 245 -0.84 1.27 -4.57
C ALA A 245 0.52 0.60 -4.29
N LEU A 246 1.14 -0.02 -5.31
CA LEU A 246 2.40 -0.76 -5.17
C LEU A 246 3.64 -0.01 -5.64
N ILE A 247 3.49 0.97 -6.53
CA ILE A 247 4.58 1.88 -6.95
C ILE A 247 4.43 3.16 -6.13
N LYS A 248 5.22 3.24 -5.05
CA LYS A 248 5.29 4.39 -4.14
C LYS A 248 6.47 5.30 -4.46
#